data_AF-A0A258CU95-F1
#
_entry.id   AF-A0A258CU95-F1
#
_cell.length_a   1.000
_cell.length_b   1.000
_cell.length_c   1.000
_cell.angle_alpha   90.00
_cell.angle_beta   90.00
_cell.angle_gamma   90.00
#
_symmetry.space_group_name_H-M   'P 1'
#
loop_
_entity.id
_entity.type
_entity.pdbx_description
1 polymer ?
#
loop_
_entity_poly.entity_id
_entity_poly.type
_entity_poly.pdbx_seq_one_letter_code
_entity_poly.pdbx_strand_id
1 'polypeptide(L)' 'MDFALNEDQVAIQDAARAFAEGQLAPHSADWDEKKHFPVDVLRQAAELGFAGIYVNEDVGGS' A
#
# COMPACT_ATOMS: atom_id res chain seq x y z
N MET A 1 6.13 6.81 28.26
CA MET A 1 5.25 6.47 27.14
C MET A 1 6.15 6.38 25.93
N ASP A 2 6.13 5.25 25.24
CA ASP A 2 6.94 5.04 24.03
C ASP A 2 6.06 5.36 22.81
N PHE A 3 6.62 6.08 21.85
CA PHE A 3 5.97 6.54 20.63
C PHE A 3 6.64 5.97 19.37
N ALA A 4 7.68 5.16 19.53
CA ALA A 4 8.32 4.47 18.41
C ALA A 4 7.38 3.42 17.83
N LEU A 5 7.43 3.26 16.51
CA LEU A 5 6.84 2.11 15.85
C LEU A 5 7.64 0.86 16.19
N ASN A 6 6.97 -0.28 16.27
CA ASN A 6 7.65 -1.56 16.35
C ASN A 6 8.23 -1.97 14.99
N GLU A 7 9.06 -3.02 14.96
CA GLU A 7 9.75 -3.47 13.75
C GLU A 7 8.79 -3.82 12.60
N ASP A 8 7.68 -4.50 12.90
CA ASP A 8 6.68 -4.88 11.90
C ASP A 8 5.99 -3.64 11.28
N GLN A 9 5.65 -2.66 12.12
CA GLN A 9 5.06 -1.39 11.67
C GLN A 9 6.02 -0.59 10.79
N VAL A 10 7.32 -0.59 11.13
CA VAL A 10 8.35 0.04 10.29
C VAL A 10 8.46 -0.67 8.95
N ALA A 11 8.50 -2.01 8.94
CA ALA A 11 8.56 -2.81 7.71
C ALA A 11 7.36 -2.55 6.79
N ILE A 12 6.14 -2.51 7.34
CA ILE A 12 4.92 -2.17 6.59
C ILE A 12 5.01 -0.75 6.01
N GLN A 13 5.45 0.23 6.82
CA GLN A 13 5.61 1.61 6.37
C GLN A 13 6.60 1.73 5.21
N ASP A 14 7.75 1.08 5.31
CA ASP A 14 8.79 1.14 4.28
C ASP A 14 8.35 0.45 2.98
N ALA A 15 7.67 -0.69 3.08
CA ALA A 15 7.07 -1.35 1.91
C ALA A 15 6.02 -0.46 1.23
N ALA A 16 5.13 0.17 2.01
CA ALA A 16 4.12 1.08 1.48
C ALA A 16 4.75 2.31 0.80
N ARG A 17 5.81 2.87 1.41
CA ARG A 17 6.55 4.01 0.83
C ARG A 17 7.17 3.63 -0.50
N ALA A 18 7.88 2.51 -0.57
CA ALA A 18 8.52 2.04 -1.80
C ALA A 18 7.51 1.81 -2.93
N PHE A 19 6.37 1.18 -2.63
CA PHE A 19 5.30 0.97 -3.61
C PHE A 19 4.71 2.31 -4.09
N ALA A 20 4.41 3.23 -3.17
CA ALA A 20 3.84 4.52 -3.52
C ALA A 20 4.80 5.36 -4.38
N GLU A 21 6.08 5.41 -4.03
CA GLU A 21 7.10 6.13 -4.79
C GLU A 21 7.35 5.51 -6.18
N GLY A 22 7.30 4.18 -6.28
CA GLY A 22 7.55 3.47 -7.54
C GLY A 22 6.36 3.39 -8.50
N GLN A 23 5.15 3.18 -7.98
CA GLN A 23 3.97 2.83 -8.78
C GLN A 23 2.88 3.92 -8.80
N LEU A 24 2.77 4.75 -7.76
CA LEU A 24 1.70 5.74 -7.64
C LEU A 24 2.19 7.15 -7.98
N ALA A 25 3.27 7.59 -7.34
CA ALA A 25 3.78 8.96 -7.44
C ALA A 25 4.07 9.41 -8.89
N PRO A 26 4.70 8.59 -9.76
CA PRO A 26 5.03 9.00 -11.13
C PRO A 26 3.81 9.28 -12.01
N HIS A 27 2.63 8.74 -11.65
CA HIS A 27 1.43 8.81 -12.47
C HIS A 27 0.29 9.62 -11.84
N SER A 28 0.40 9.95 -10.56
CA SER A 28 -0.68 10.53 -9.74
C SER A 28 -1.33 11.78 -10.34
N ALA A 29 -0.55 12.74 -10.84
CA ALA A 29 -1.06 13.98 -11.42
C ALA A 29 -1.87 13.73 -12.72
N ASP A 30 -1.38 12.86 -13.60
CA ASP A 30 -2.06 12.52 -14.86
C ASP A 30 -3.36 11.77 -14.60
N TRP A 31 -3.36 10.84 -13.64
CA TRP A 31 -4.54 10.09 -13.27
C TRP A 31 -5.61 10.98 -12.66
N ASP A 32 -5.24 11.93 -11.80
CA ASP A 32 -6.17 12.90 -11.22
C ASP A 32 -6.82 13.76 -12.31
N GLU A 33 -6.01 14.37 -13.20
CA GLU A 33 -6.49 15.19 -14.31
C GLU A 33 -7.49 14.44 -15.20
N LYS A 34 -7.19 13.17 -15.50
CA LYS A 34 -8.00 12.32 -16.37
C LYS A 34 -9.13 11.58 -15.64
N LYS A 35 -9.25 11.73 -14.32
CA LYS A 35 -10.18 10.94 -13.48
C LYS A 35 -10.01 9.44 -13.69
N HIS A 36 -8.77 9.01 -13.89
CA HIS A 36 -8.43 7.61 -14.09
C HIS A 36 -8.40 6.88 -12.76
N PHE A 37 -9.07 5.72 -12.70
CA PHE A 37 -9.03 4.83 -11.56
C PHE A 37 -8.12 3.63 -11.87
N PRO A 38 -6.89 3.56 -11.29
CA PRO A 38 -5.85 2.61 -11.68
C PRO A 38 -6.07 1.24 -11.00
N VAL A 39 -7.11 0.51 -11.42
CA VAL A 39 -7.51 -0.78 -10.82
C VAL A 39 -6.36 -1.80 -10.83
N ASP A 40 -5.59 -1.84 -11.91
CA ASP A 40 -4.43 -2.71 -12.07
C ASP A 40 -3.34 -2.43 -11.04
N VAL A 41 -3.03 -1.16 -10.79
CA VAL A 41 -2.03 -0.77 -9.78
C VAL A 41 -2.55 -1.03 -8.37
N LEU A 42 -3.85 -0.79 -8.12
CA LEU A 42 -4.47 -1.13 -6.84
C LEU A 42 -4.48 -2.64 -6.57
N ARG A 43 -4.64 -3.49 -7.60
CA ARG A 43 -4.49 -4.94 -7.44
C ARG A 43 -3.07 -5.34 -7.07
N GLN A 44 -2.05 -4.70 -7.65
CA GLN A 44 -0.66 -4.95 -7.25
C GLN A 44 -0.43 -4.59 -5.78
N ALA A 45 -0.99 -3.47 -5.31
CA ALA A 45 -0.94 -3.12 -3.88
C ALA A 45 -1.64 -4.17 -2.99
N ALA A 46 -2.77 -4.72 -3.45
CA ALA A 46 -3.50 -5.76 -2.73
C ALA A 46 -2.70 -7.07 -2.64
N GLU A 47 -1.98 -7.46 -3.70
CA GLU A 47 -1.09 -8.62 -3.72
C GLU A 47 0.08 -8.49 -2.72
N LEU A 48 0.45 -7.25 -2.35
CA LEU A 48 1.42 -6.96 -1.30
C LEU A 48 0.80 -6.96 0.12
N GLY A 49 -0.47 -7.32 0.26
CA GLY A 49 -1.17 -7.40 1.55
C GLY A 49 -1.81 -6.08 2.01
N PHE A 50 -1.61 -4.96 1.29
CA PHE A 50 -2.10 -3.65 1.74
C PHE A 50 -3.63 -3.54 1.80
N ALA A 51 -4.37 -4.42 1.12
CA ALA A 51 -5.83 -4.47 1.15
C ALA A 51 -6.40 -5.31 2.32
N GLY A 52 -5.55 -6.00 3.08
CA GLY A 52 -5.96 -6.98 4.10
C GLY A 52 -5.18 -6.91 5.42
N ILE A 53 -4.50 -5.79 5.71
CA ILE A 53 -3.60 -5.63 6.88
C ILE A 53 -4.25 -5.97 8.23
N TYR A 54 -5.57 -5.84 8.36
CA TYR A 54 -6.32 -6.12 9.59
C TYR A 54 -7.20 -7.36 9.48
N VAL A 55 -7.07 -8.11 8.39
CA VAL A 55 -7.83 -9.32 8.10
C VAL A 55 -7.01 -10.51 8.58
N ASN A 56 -7.67 -11.53 9.13
CA ASN A 56 -6.98 -12.74 9.56
C ASN A 56 -6.43 -13.54 8.36
N GLU A 57 -5.32 -14.24 8.58
CA GLU A 57 -4.66 -15.07 7.56
C GLU A 57 -5.59 -16.17 6.98
N ASP A 58 -6.52 -16.71 7.79
CA ASP A 58 -7.42 -17.80 7.39
C ASP A 58 -8.42 -17.42 6.30
N VAL A 59 -8.59 -16.13 6.06
CA VAL A 59 -9.44 -15.59 5.00
C VAL A 59 -8.65 -14.72 4.00
N GLY A 60 -7.32 -14.88 3.97
CA GLY A 60 -6.43 -14.21 3.01
C GLY A 60 -5.89 -12.84 3.43
N GLY A 61 -5.89 -12.56 4.74
CA GLY A 61 -5.18 -11.43 5.32
C GLY A 61 -3.67 -11.66 5.47
N SER A 62 -3.01 -10.74 6.17
CA SER A 62 -1.55 -10.72 6.37
C SER A 62 -1.17 -10.69 7.85
#